data_AF-A0A957KMX1-F1
#
_entry.id   AF-A0A957KMX1-F1
#
_cell.length_a   1.000
_cell.length_b   1.000
_cell.length_c   1.000
_cell.angle_alpha   90.00
_cell.angle_beta   90.00
_cell.angle_gamma   90.00
#
_symmetry.space_group_name_H-M   'P 1'
#
loop_
_entity.id
_entity.type
_entity.pdbx_description
1 polymer ?
#
loop_
_entity_poly.entity_id
_entity_poly.type
_entity_poly.pdbx_seq_one_letter_code
_entity_poly.pdbx_strand_id
1 'polypeptide(L)'
;MFLTDDELATLRHDLETQAGLDAELYQRCQLLMHKGAYDEAVRSAFVLLEERLRAAIDVEGATGVQLANQAFGANSQLAKLLAHNTNERDGLRELFAGAFRLFRNPTAHGAVNYDAADGKAIIALVNLLLRIVARASDVPAKVTFPENLETALIAAESELGAGATSRLRVFLAKAVRGGLQVDGKAQQWIAFRAYALRQEQEWPEPRRVKMALFYFYNVPTEYAIEFSVGGQYQSAVAFELVRLKERLQQIGFRPRGKNQDLRADLHLHNDAAFFAALWQVVEDTQQEFQDILAQ
;
A
#
# COMPACT_ATOMS: atom_id res chain seq x y z
N MET A 1 12.00 44.71 -4.31
CA MET A 1 12.75 43.46 -4.05
C MET A 1 12.49 42.56 -5.23
N PHE A 2 13.51 42.31 -6.07
CA PHE A 2 13.39 41.38 -7.19
C PHE A 2 13.93 40.04 -6.69
N LEU A 3 13.14 38.98 -6.83
CA LEU A 3 13.60 37.62 -6.56
C LEU A 3 14.65 37.26 -7.61
N THR A 4 15.73 36.62 -7.17
CA THR A 4 16.72 36.01 -8.05
C THR A 4 16.11 34.80 -8.77
N ASP A 5 16.75 34.37 -9.87
CA ASP A 5 16.28 33.20 -10.64
C ASP A 5 16.26 31.91 -9.78
N ASP A 6 17.21 31.78 -8.85
CA ASP A 6 17.27 30.66 -7.91
C ASP A 6 16.12 30.71 -6.88
N GLU A 7 15.82 31.89 -6.34
CA GLU A 7 14.70 32.07 -5.41
C GLU A 7 13.34 31.83 -6.10
N LEU A 8 13.21 32.20 -7.38
CA LEU A 8 12.03 31.90 -8.20
C LEU A 8 11.88 30.39 -8.48
N ALA A 9 12.99 29.68 -8.70
CA ALA A 9 13.00 28.24 -8.88
C ALA A 9 12.60 27.51 -7.59
N THR A 10 13.12 27.93 -6.43
CA THR A 10 12.75 27.38 -5.12
C THR A 10 11.28 27.63 -4.80
N LEU A 11 10.78 28.86 -5.00
CA LEU A 11 9.37 29.19 -4.74
C LEU A 11 8.42 28.38 -5.63
N ARG A 12 8.79 28.17 -6.89
CA ARG A 12 8.00 27.35 -7.83
C ARG A 12 8.00 25.89 -7.40
N HIS A 13 9.17 25.34 -7.05
CA HIS A 13 9.29 23.99 -6.51
C HIS A 13 8.45 23.80 -5.24
N ASP A 14 8.43 24.77 -4.33
CA ASP A 14 7.64 24.72 -3.11
C ASP A 14 6.13 24.77 -3.39
N LEU A 15 5.69 25.62 -4.32
CA LEU A 15 4.29 25.70 -4.74
C LEU A 15 3.82 24.42 -5.45
N GLU A 16 4.68 23.78 -6.23
CA GLU A 16 4.36 22.55 -6.96
C GLU A 16 4.43 21.30 -6.07
N THR A 17 5.36 21.29 -5.12
CA THR A 17 5.39 20.32 -4.01
C THR A 17 4.13 20.45 -3.15
N GLN A 18 3.68 21.69 -2.87
CA GLN A 18 2.38 21.94 -2.24
C GLN A 18 1.19 21.52 -3.11
N ALA A 19 1.31 21.61 -4.45
CA ALA A 19 0.30 21.12 -5.39
C ALA A 19 0.26 19.58 -5.51
N GLY A 20 1.20 18.87 -4.89
CA GLY A 20 1.21 17.41 -4.80
C GLY A 20 1.46 16.71 -6.13
N LEU A 21 2.34 17.26 -6.97
CA LEU A 21 2.83 16.57 -8.16
C LEU A 21 3.76 15.41 -7.78
N ASP A 22 3.67 14.31 -8.52
CA ASP A 22 4.66 13.23 -8.48
C ASP A 22 6.06 13.78 -8.83
N ALA A 23 7.06 13.44 -8.01
CA ALA A 23 8.40 14.01 -8.12
C ALA A 23 9.09 13.68 -9.45
N GLU A 24 8.86 12.48 -9.99
CA GLU A 24 9.45 12.07 -11.27
C GLU A 24 8.71 12.73 -12.43
N LEU A 25 7.38 12.84 -12.33
CA LEU A 25 6.57 13.61 -13.29
C LEU A 25 7.08 15.05 -13.39
N TYR A 26 7.32 15.68 -12.24
CA TYR A 26 7.85 17.03 -12.17
C TYR A 26 9.21 17.16 -12.87
N GLN A 27 10.17 16.31 -12.49
CA GLN A 27 11.51 16.31 -13.05
C GLN A 27 11.50 16.16 -14.58
N ARG A 28 10.64 15.29 -15.11
CA ARG A 28 10.53 15.05 -16.55
C ARG A 28 9.87 16.20 -17.32
N CYS A 29 8.89 16.89 -16.72
CA CYS A 29 8.08 17.88 -17.43
C CYS A 29 8.53 19.34 -17.21
N GLN A 30 9.20 19.67 -16.10
CA GLN A 30 9.47 21.06 -15.71
C GLN A 30 10.18 21.89 -16.79
N LEU A 31 11.23 21.33 -17.41
CA LEU A 31 12.04 22.06 -18.39
C LEU A 31 11.28 22.24 -19.71
N LEU A 32 10.48 21.24 -20.08
CA LEU A 32 9.65 21.27 -21.28
C LEU A 32 8.56 22.32 -21.14
N MET A 33 7.86 22.35 -20.00
CA MET A 33 6.86 23.37 -19.69
C MET A 33 7.47 24.78 -19.66
N HIS A 34 8.68 24.94 -19.11
CA HIS A 34 9.36 26.24 -19.07
C HIS A 34 9.70 26.76 -20.48
N LYS A 35 10.02 25.86 -21.41
CA LYS A 35 10.31 26.19 -22.81
C LYS A 35 9.05 26.31 -23.69
N GLY A 36 7.85 26.11 -23.12
CA GLY A 36 6.59 26.09 -23.88
C GLY A 36 6.40 24.84 -24.75
N ALA A 37 7.22 23.80 -24.57
CA ALA A 37 7.18 22.53 -25.31
C ALA A 37 6.13 21.59 -24.68
N TYR A 38 4.85 21.98 -24.74
CA TYR A 38 3.78 21.28 -24.03
C TYR A 38 3.40 19.93 -24.64
N ASP A 39 3.54 19.75 -25.96
CA ASP A 39 3.34 18.45 -26.61
C ASP A 39 4.35 17.41 -26.09
N GLU A 40 5.62 17.79 -26.00
CA GLU A 40 6.68 16.94 -25.46
C GLU A 40 6.49 16.71 -23.96
N ALA A 41 6.05 17.72 -23.21
CA ALA A 41 5.77 17.58 -21.78
C ALA A 41 4.63 16.58 -21.53
N VAL A 42 3.54 16.68 -22.28
CA VAL A 42 2.40 15.74 -22.23
C VAL A 42 2.86 14.33 -22.64
N ARG A 43 3.62 14.21 -23.73
CA ARG A 43 4.17 12.90 -24.16
C ARG A 43 5.01 12.26 -23.06
N SER A 44 5.91 13.04 -22.45
CA SER A 44 6.78 12.57 -21.37
C SER A 44 6.00 12.14 -20.12
N ALA A 45 4.96 12.88 -19.76
CA ALA A 45 4.05 12.53 -18.66
C ALA A 45 3.37 11.17 -18.89
N PHE A 46 2.84 10.95 -20.09
CA PHE A 46 2.17 9.69 -20.41
C PHE A 46 3.13 8.50 -20.54
N VAL A 47 4.39 8.72 -20.95
CA VAL A 47 5.43 7.67 -20.91
C VAL A 47 5.67 7.21 -19.47
N LEU A 48 5.78 8.14 -18.52
CA LEU A 48 5.89 7.80 -17.10
C LEU A 48 4.67 7.02 -16.60
N LEU A 49 3.46 7.43 -17.00
CA LEU A 49 2.24 6.69 -16.67
C LEU A 49 2.25 5.25 -17.20
N GLU A 50 2.70 5.03 -18.44
CA GLU A 50 2.85 3.69 -19.03
C GLU A 50 3.90 2.84 -18.29
N GLU A 51 5.02 3.43 -17.88
CA GLU A 51 6.05 2.76 -17.09
C GLU A 51 5.51 2.29 -15.73
N ARG A 52 4.86 3.20 -14.99
CA ARG A 52 4.27 2.88 -13.68
C ARG A 52 3.14 1.87 -13.78
N LEU A 53 2.30 1.97 -14.81
CA LEU A 53 1.19 1.04 -15.02
C LEU A 53 1.68 -0.36 -15.41
N ARG A 54 2.73 -0.48 -16.25
CA ARG A 54 3.39 -1.77 -16.55
C ARG A 54 3.99 -2.39 -15.31
N ALA A 55 4.71 -1.61 -14.51
CA ALA A 55 5.30 -2.09 -13.27
C ALA A 55 4.24 -2.58 -12.28
N ALA A 56 3.08 -1.92 -12.21
CA ALA A 56 1.99 -2.29 -11.31
C ALA A 56 1.32 -3.64 -11.67
N ILE A 57 1.40 -4.09 -12.93
CA ILE A 57 0.76 -5.33 -13.37
C ILE A 57 1.74 -6.39 -13.90
N ASP A 58 3.05 -6.15 -13.79
CA ASP A 58 4.12 -7.08 -14.20
C ASP A 58 3.98 -7.55 -15.66
N VAL A 59 3.78 -6.59 -16.59
CA VAL A 59 3.71 -6.87 -18.03
C VAL A 59 4.73 -6.09 -18.83
N GLU A 60 5.27 -6.73 -19.86
CA GLU A 60 6.14 -6.11 -20.86
C GLU A 60 5.40 -5.92 -22.19
N GLY A 61 5.89 -4.98 -23.02
CA GLY A 61 5.42 -4.79 -24.40
C GLY A 61 4.03 -4.16 -24.59
N ALA A 62 3.14 -4.17 -23.60
CA ALA A 62 1.84 -3.51 -23.68
C ALA A 62 1.97 -1.97 -23.56
N THR A 63 1.28 -1.22 -24.43
CA THR A 63 1.31 0.25 -24.44
C THR A 63 -0.10 0.85 -24.60
N GLY A 64 -0.25 2.13 -24.22
CA GLY A 64 -1.46 2.93 -24.37
C GLY A 64 -2.74 2.22 -23.95
N VAL A 65 -3.68 2.15 -24.88
CA VAL A 65 -5.01 1.55 -24.67
C VAL A 65 -4.94 0.06 -24.34
N GLN A 66 -4.01 -0.67 -24.97
CA GLN A 66 -3.84 -2.09 -24.69
C GLN A 66 -3.40 -2.29 -23.24
N LEU A 67 -2.46 -1.47 -22.77
CA LEU A 67 -2.00 -1.50 -21.39
C LEU A 67 -3.13 -1.17 -20.42
N ALA A 68 -3.92 -0.13 -20.68
CA ALA A 68 -5.08 0.21 -19.84
C ALA A 68 -6.11 -0.93 -19.77
N ASN A 69 -6.41 -1.57 -20.90
CA ASN A 69 -7.36 -2.68 -20.95
C ASN A 69 -6.86 -3.92 -20.19
N GLN A 70 -5.55 -4.20 -20.23
CA GLN A 70 -4.96 -5.27 -19.41
C GLN A 70 -4.96 -4.90 -17.94
N ALA A 71 -4.57 -3.66 -17.61
CA ALA A 71 -4.51 -3.13 -16.26
C ALA A 71 -5.86 -3.07 -15.56
N PHE A 72 -6.95 -2.86 -16.29
CA PHE A 72 -8.29 -2.65 -15.73
C PHE A 72 -9.36 -3.60 -16.29
N GLY A 73 -8.94 -4.71 -16.90
CA GLY A 73 -9.85 -5.73 -17.40
C GLY A 73 -10.58 -6.49 -16.28
N ALA A 74 -11.59 -7.28 -16.65
CA ALA A 74 -12.46 -8.00 -15.70
C ALA A 74 -11.70 -8.88 -14.68
N ASN A 75 -10.55 -9.44 -15.08
CA ASN A 75 -9.72 -10.30 -14.24
C ASN A 75 -8.53 -9.59 -13.59
N SER A 76 -8.37 -8.28 -13.79
CA SER A 76 -7.22 -7.55 -13.26
C SER A 76 -7.25 -7.46 -11.73
N GLN A 77 -6.15 -7.84 -11.09
CA GLN A 77 -5.95 -7.62 -9.65
C GLN A 77 -5.87 -6.13 -9.33
N LEU A 78 -5.18 -5.36 -10.17
CA LEU A 78 -5.07 -3.90 -10.01
C LEU A 78 -6.46 -3.24 -10.01
N ALA A 79 -7.37 -3.66 -10.89
CA ALA A 79 -8.73 -3.15 -10.92
C ALA A 79 -9.52 -3.51 -9.65
N LYS A 80 -9.37 -4.75 -9.16
CA LYS A 80 -10.04 -5.22 -7.94
C LYS A 80 -9.57 -4.47 -6.68
N LEU A 81 -8.32 -4.02 -6.67
CA LEU A 81 -7.76 -3.23 -5.57
C LEU A 81 -8.21 -1.77 -5.58
N LEU A 82 -8.54 -1.23 -6.76
CA LEU A 82 -8.89 0.19 -6.94
C LEU A 82 -10.39 0.46 -7.06
N ALA A 83 -11.20 -0.56 -7.34
CA ALA A 83 -12.63 -0.42 -7.61
C ALA A 83 -13.46 -1.56 -7.02
N HIS A 84 -14.61 -1.20 -6.45
CA HIS A 84 -15.43 -2.04 -5.60
C HIS A 84 -16.44 -2.89 -6.38
N ASN A 85 -16.87 -2.42 -7.55
CA ASN A 85 -17.84 -3.12 -8.40
C ASN A 85 -17.42 -3.05 -9.87
N THR A 86 -18.14 -3.80 -10.72
CA THR A 86 -17.85 -3.86 -12.15
C THR A 86 -17.93 -2.50 -12.83
N ASN A 87 -18.90 -1.65 -12.46
CA ASN A 87 -19.06 -0.32 -13.07
C ASN A 87 -17.87 0.60 -12.75
N GLU A 88 -17.35 0.57 -11.52
CA GLU A 88 -16.16 1.33 -11.16
C GLU A 88 -14.91 0.81 -11.87
N ARG A 89 -14.78 -0.51 -12.05
CA ARG A 89 -13.68 -1.11 -12.82
C ARG A 89 -13.74 -0.71 -14.28
N ASP A 90 -14.93 -0.74 -14.87
CA ASP A 90 -15.15 -0.26 -16.23
C ASP A 90 -14.85 1.23 -16.34
N GLY A 91 -15.24 2.04 -15.36
CA GLY A 91 -14.91 3.46 -15.28
C GLY A 91 -13.41 3.74 -15.20
N LEU A 92 -12.65 2.96 -14.40
CA LEU A 92 -11.19 3.04 -14.37
C LEU A 92 -10.59 2.70 -15.74
N ARG A 93 -11.04 1.60 -16.35
CA ARG A 93 -10.57 1.21 -17.69
C ARG A 93 -10.84 2.30 -18.71
N GLU A 94 -12.06 2.85 -18.72
CA GLU A 94 -12.50 3.88 -19.65
C GLU A 94 -11.75 5.20 -19.46
N LEU A 95 -11.52 5.60 -18.21
CA LEU A 95 -10.75 6.80 -17.89
C LEU A 95 -9.31 6.69 -18.42
N PHE A 96 -8.61 5.59 -18.10
CA PHE A 96 -7.23 5.40 -18.53
C PHE A 96 -7.13 5.21 -20.06
N ALA A 97 -7.98 4.37 -20.64
CA ALA A 97 -8.00 4.15 -22.09
C ALA A 97 -8.37 5.44 -22.84
N GLY A 98 -9.32 6.21 -22.33
CA GLY A 98 -9.73 7.50 -22.87
C GLY A 98 -8.59 8.52 -22.82
N ALA A 99 -7.90 8.64 -21.69
CA ALA A 99 -6.74 9.53 -21.56
C ALA A 99 -5.62 9.17 -22.55
N PHE A 100 -5.31 7.87 -22.71
CA PHE A 100 -4.34 7.43 -23.71
C PHE A 100 -4.79 7.74 -25.14
N ARG A 101 -6.06 7.51 -25.48
CA ARG A 101 -6.59 7.79 -26.82
C ARG A 101 -6.58 9.27 -27.16
N LEU A 102 -6.95 10.13 -26.20
CA LEU A 102 -7.18 11.56 -26.45
C LEU A 102 -5.91 12.41 -26.34
N PHE A 103 -4.95 12.05 -25.50
CA PHE A 103 -3.80 12.92 -25.21
C PHE A 103 -2.45 12.28 -25.57
N ARG A 104 -2.25 11.01 -25.22
CA ARG A 104 -0.99 10.30 -25.52
C ARG A 104 -0.86 9.95 -27.00
N ASN A 105 -1.88 9.36 -27.60
CA ASN A 105 -1.79 8.91 -28.99
C ASN A 105 -1.56 10.07 -29.97
N PRO A 106 -2.28 11.22 -29.87
CA PRO A 106 -2.02 12.35 -30.75
C PRO A 106 -0.58 12.86 -30.66
N THR A 107 -0.06 13.09 -29.44
CA THR A 107 1.32 13.55 -29.21
C THR A 107 2.39 12.53 -29.61
N ALA A 108 2.04 11.23 -29.70
CA ALA A 108 2.92 10.20 -30.21
C ALA A 108 2.92 10.09 -31.75
N HIS A 109 1.85 10.55 -32.42
CA HIS A 109 1.70 10.50 -33.87
C HIS A 109 2.05 11.82 -34.58
N GLY A 110 2.09 12.94 -33.87
CA GLY A 110 2.48 14.23 -34.43
C GLY A 110 2.35 15.39 -33.43
N ALA A 111 2.51 16.60 -33.95
CA ALA A 111 2.31 17.84 -33.20
C ALA A 111 0.81 18.14 -33.03
N VAL A 112 0.40 18.42 -31.81
CA VAL A 112 -0.95 18.84 -31.42
C VAL A 112 -0.99 20.37 -31.18
N ASN A 113 0.14 20.93 -30.74
CA ASN A 113 0.33 22.34 -30.36
C ASN A 113 -0.53 22.74 -29.16
N TYR A 114 -0.44 21.99 -28.06
CA TYR A 114 -1.09 22.39 -26.81
C TYR A 114 -0.57 23.76 -26.34
N ASP A 115 -1.50 24.62 -25.92
CA ASP A 115 -1.13 25.82 -25.22
C ASP A 115 -0.73 25.53 -23.76
N ALA A 116 -0.31 26.58 -23.06
CA ALA A 116 0.14 26.45 -21.68
C ALA A 116 -0.95 26.02 -20.69
N ALA A 117 -2.21 26.37 -20.96
CA ALA A 117 -3.32 26.01 -20.07
C ALA A 117 -3.67 24.54 -20.25
N ASP A 118 -3.85 24.10 -21.51
CA ASP A 118 -4.18 22.74 -21.87
C ASP A 118 -3.08 21.77 -21.45
N GLY A 119 -1.81 22.08 -21.78
CA GLY A 119 -0.67 21.24 -21.42
C GLY A 119 -0.56 21.01 -19.91
N LYS A 120 -0.74 22.07 -19.10
CA LYS A 120 -0.71 21.95 -17.63
C LYS A 120 -1.90 21.15 -17.10
N ALA A 121 -3.11 21.36 -17.63
CA ALA A 121 -4.29 20.61 -17.22
C ALA A 121 -4.15 19.11 -17.51
N ILE A 122 -3.60 18.77 -18.68
CA ILE A 122 -3.33 17.37 -19.05
C ILE A 122 -2.27 16.75 -18.14
N ILE A 123 -1.19 17.47 -17.82
CA ILE A 123 -0.16 16.98 -16.88
C ILE A 123 -0.76 16.76 -15.48
N ALA A 124 -1.64 17.66 -15.02
CA ALA A 124 -2.34 17.48 -13.76
C ALA A 124 -3.27 16.25 -13.77
N LEU A 125 -3.94 15.97 -14.91
CA LEU A 125 -4.68 14.72 -15.10
C LEU A 125 -3.75 13.51 -14.99
N VAL A 126 -2.59 13.53 -15.65
CA VAL A 126 -1.61 12.44 -15.53
C VAL A 126 -1.15 12.25 -14.09
N ASN A 127 -0.92 13.33 -13.34
CA ASN A 127 -0.60 13.25 -11.91
C ASN A 127 -1.71 12.54 -11.12
N LEU A 128 -2.97 12.87 -11.38
CA LEU A 128 -4.10 12.18 -10.75
C LEU A 128 -4.10 10.68 -11.08
N LEU A 129 -3.87 10.31 -12.35
CA LEU A 129 -3.79 8.92 -12.78
C LEU A 129 -2.63 8.17 -12.12
N LEU A 130 -1.45 8.79 -12.03
CA LEU A 130 -0.30 8.24 -11.31
C LEU A 130 -0.63 7.99 -9.84
N ARG A 131 -1.31 8.92 -9.16
CA ARG A 131 -1.76 8.74 -7.79
C ARG A 131 -2.76 7.60 -7.63
N ILE A 132 -3.64 7.39 -8.61
CA ILE A 132 -4.55 6.24 -8.62
C ILE A 132 -3.75 4.92 -8.73
N VAL A 133 -2.78 4.84 -9.65
CA VAL A 133 -1.92 3.65 -9.78
C VAL A 133 -1.11 3.42 -8.50
N ALA A 134 -0.57 4.48 -7.89
CA ALA A 134 0.21 4.40 -6.66
C ALA A 134 -0.59 3.81 -5.48
N ARG A 135 -1.87 4.16 -5.35
CA ARG A 135 -2.75 3.59 -4.29
C ARG A 135 -2.83 2.07 -4.33
N ALA A 136 -2.64 1.46 -5.50
CA ALA A 136 -2.59 0.01 -5.63
C ALA A 136 -1.18 -0.54 -5.82
N SER A 137 -0.19 0.27 -6.14
CA SER A 137 1.23 -0.12 -6.13
C SER A 137 1.76 -0.27 -4.69
N ASP A 138 1.10 0.36 -3.72
CA ASP A 138 1.25 0.06 -2.30
C ASP A 138 0.72 -1.33 -1.92
N VAL A 139 -0.04 -1.99 -2.80
CA VAL A 139 -0.38 -3.41 -2.70
C VAL A 139 0.74 -4.19 -3.40
N PRO A 140 1.53 -4.99 -2.67
CA PRO A 140 2.60 -5.80 -3.25
C PRO A 140 2.11 -6.68 -4.41
N ALA A 141 2.68 -6.50 -5.59
CA ALA A 141 2.58 -7.46 -6.67
C ALA A 141 3.02 -8.85 -6.16
N LYS A 142 2.13 -9.84 -6.30
CA LYS A 142 2.37 -11.28 -6.11
C LYS A 142 2.60 -11.78 -4.68
N VAL A 143 2.03 -11.17 -3.65
CA VAL A 143 1.78 -11.93 -2.40
C VAL A 143 0.55 -12.80 -2.62
N THR A 144 0.76 -14.08 -2.92
CA THR A 144 -0.33 -15.07 -2.90
C THR A 144 -0.60 -15.43 -1.44
N PHE A 145 -1.72 -14.96 -0.92
CA PHE A 145 -2.17 -15.40 0.40
C PHE A 145 -2.65 -16.86 0.32
N PRO A 146 -2.52 -17.63 1.42
CA PRO A 146 -3.16 -18.94 1.50
C PRO A 146 -4.68 -18.80 1.43
N GLU A 147 -5.37 -19.84 0.93
CA GLU A 147 -6.81 -19.81 0.60
C GLU A 147 -7.70 -19.41 1.80
N ASN A 148 -7.33 -19.84 3.01
CA ASN A 148 -8.02 -19.47 4.24
C ASN A 148 -7.98 -17.95 4.50
N LEU A 149 -6.84 -17.31 4.21
CA LEU A 149 -6.71 -15.86 4.37
C LEU A 149 -7.43 -15.10 3.25
N GLU A 150 -7.41 -15.57 2.01
CA GLU A 150 -8.23 -14.97 0.95
C GLU A 150 -9.72 -15.05 1.28
N THR A 151 -10.19 -16.20 1.76
CA THR A 151 -11.58 -16.38 2.19
C THR A 151 -11.94 -15.41 3.32
N ALA A 152 -11.04 -15.26 4.30
CA ALA A 152 -11.23 -14.32 5.40
C ALA A 152 -11.26 -12.86 4.95
N LEU A 153 -10.44 -12.49 3.96
CA LEU A 153 -10.43 -11.14 3.40
C LEU A 153 -11.69 -10.85 2.56
N ILE A 154 -12.24 -11.85 1.87
CA ILE A 154 -13.52 -11.72 1.17
C ILE A 154 -14.66 -11.48 2.17
N ALA A 155 -14.69 -12.24 3.28
CA ALA A 155 -15.67 -12.02 4.36
C ALA A 155 -15.51 -10.64 5.01
N ALA A 156 -14.27 -10.21 5.26
CA ALA A 156 -14.00 -8.88 5.78
C ALA A 156 -14.46 -7.76 4.85
N GLU A 157 -14.38 -7.94 3.53
CA GLU A 157 -14.87 -6.97 2.56
C GLU A 157 -16.37 -6.71 2.66
N SER A 158 -17.19 -7.74 2.90
CA SER A 158 -18.64 -7.54 3.04
C SER A 158 -19.02 -6.77 4.30
N GLU A 159 -18.20 -6.84 5.34
CA GLU A 159 -18.50 -6.25 6.66
C GLU A 159 -17.81 -4.90 6.89
N LEU A 160 -16.53 -4.78 6.53
CA LEU A 160 -15.72 -3.57 6.72
C LEU A 160 -15.80 -2.61 5.53
N GLY A 161 -16.24 -3.11 4.36
CA GLY A 161 -16.19 -2.39 3.10
C GLY A 161 -14.81 -2.45 2.44
N ALA A 162 -14.83 -2.34 1.12
CA ALA A 162 -13.66 -2.59 0.27
C ALA A 162 -12.50 -1.61 0.47
N GLY A 163 -12.75 -0.36 0.89
CA GLY A 163 -11.69 0.58 1.23
C GLY A 163 -10.85 0.13 2.44
N ALA A 164 -11.51 -0.30 3.52
CA ALA A 164 -10.86 -0.82 4.72
C ALA A 164 -10.14 -2.14 4.41
N THR A 165 -10.81 -3.06 3.70
CA THR A 165 -10.22 -4.35 3.32
C THR A 165 -9.03 -4.20 2.37
N SER A 166 -9.03 -3.22 1.47
CA SER A 166 -7.87 -2.96 0.61
C SER A 166 -6.65 -2.54 1.43
N ARG A 167 -6.82 -1.65 2.42
CA ARG A 167 -5.72 -1.25 3.32
C ARG A 167 -5.25 -2.41 4.20
N LEU A 168 -6.19 -3.24 4.68
CA LEU A 168 -5.85 -4.48 5.38
C LEU A 168 -5.03 -5.42 4.49
N ARG A 169 -5.45 -5.66 3.24
CA ARG A 169 -4.71 -6.48 2.26
C ARG A 169 -3.29 -5.95 2.06
N VAL A 170 -3.11 -4.64 1.90
CA VAL A 170 -1.79 -3.99 1.81
C VAL A 170 -0.94 -4.30 3.05
N PHE A 171 -1.49 -4.07 4.24
CA PHE A 171 -0.79 -4.30 5.50
C PHE A 171 -0.35 -5.76 5.65
N LEU A 172 -1.25 -6.72 5.41
CA LEU A 172 -0.93 -8.15 5.52
C LEU A 172 0.09 -8.58 4.46
N ALA A 173 0.03 -8.02 3.25
CA ALA A 173 1.00 -8.31 2.21
C ALA A 173 2.39 -7.77 2.55
N LYS A 174 2.48 -6.57 3.15
CA LYS A 174 3.74 -6.03 3.69
C LYS A 174 4.32 -6.95 4.77
N ALA A 175 3.48 -7.43 5.69
CA ALA A 175 3.88 -8.40 6.72
C ALA A 175 4.47 -9.68 6.12
N VAL A 176 3.83 -10.28 5.11
CA VAL A 176 4.34 -11.50 4.46
C VAL A 176 5.67 -11.23 3.74
N ARG A 177 5.78 -10.12 3.01
CA ARG A 177 7.03 -9.74 2.33
C ARG A 177 8.15 -9.44 3.34
N GLY A 178 7.82 -8.87 4.49
CA GLY A 178 8.74 -8.68 5.62
C GLY A 178 9.25 -10.00 6.21
N GLY A 179 8.70 -11.15 5.83
CA GLY A 179 9.13 -12.47 6.27
C GLY A 179 8.22 -13.12 7.30
N LEU A 180 7.07 -12.51 7.63
CA LEU A 180 6.08 -13.16 8.48
C LEU A 180 5.41 -14.31 7.75
N GLN A 181 5.29 -15.44 8.45
CA GLN A 181 4.68 -16.66 7.93
C GLN A 181 3.22 -16.73 8.35
N VAL A 182 2.33 -16.95 7.38
CA VAL A 182 0.89 -17.08 7.63
C VAL A 182 0.54 -18.53 7.95
N ASP A 183 -0.27 -18.75 8.98
CA ASP A 183 -0.88 -20.05 9.23
C ASP A 183 -1.94 -20.36 8.17
N GLY A 184 -1.69 -21.37 7.33
CA GLY A 184 -2.59 -21.78 6.25
C GLY A 184 -3.75 -22.68 6.69
N LYS A 185 -3.88 -23.03 7.98
CA LYS A 185 -4.90 -23.97 8.47
C LYS A 185 -6.02 -23.28 9.24
N ALA A 186 -5.71 -22.27 10.04
CA ALA A 186 -6.69 -21.58 10.87
C ALA A 186 -7.66 -20.77 10.01
N GLN A 187 -8.96 -20.86 10.26
CA GLN A 187 -9.98 -20.15 9.47
C GLN A 187 -10.39 -18.81 10.12
N GLN A 188 -10.29 -18.72 11.45
CA GLN A 188 -10.82 -17.60 12.23
C GLN A 188 -9.74 -16.76 12.92
N TRP A 189 -8.64 -17.39 13.35
CA TRP A 189 -7.53 -16.75 14.04
C TRP A 189 -6.25 -16.99 13.25
N ILE A 190 -6.07 -16.22 12.18
CA ILE A 190 -4.99 -16.44 11.23
C ILE A 190 -3.72 -15.82 11.80
N ALA A 191 -2.78 -16.66 12.24
CA ALA A 191 -1.54 -16.21 12.86
C ALA A 191 -0.52 -15.76 11.81
N PHE A 192 0.12 -14.61 12.06
CA PHE A 192 1.29 -14.13 11.34
C PHE A 192 2.51 -14.31 12.25
N ARG A 193 3.41 -15.22 11.87
CA ARG A 193 4.46 -15.73 12.75
C ARG A 193 5.85 -15.26 12.33
N ALA A 194 6.66 -14.95 13.32
CA ALA A 194 8.10 -14.74 13.18
C ALA A 194 8.86 -15.77 14.03
N TYR A 195 10.14 -15.97 13.74
CA TYR A 195 11.00 -16.66 14.68
C TYR A 195 11.33 -15.73 15.86
N ALA A 196 11.28 -16.26 17.07
CA ALA A 196 11.72 -15.59 18.29
C ALA A 196 12.42 -16.61 19.20
N LEU A 197 13.22 -16.11 20.14
CA LEU A 197 13.77 -16.93 21.22
C LEU A 197 12.77 -16.98 22.37
N ARG A 198 12.38 -18.18 22.79
CA ARG A 198 11.36 -18.41 23.82
C ARG A 198 11.89 -19.31 24.91
N GLN A 199 11.60 -18.96 26.16
CA GLN A 199 11.92 -19.77 27.34
C GLN A 199 10.61 -20.21 28.02
N GLU A 200 10.36 -21.51 28.01
CA GLU A 200 9.26 -22.12 28.78
C GLU A 200 9.78 -22.62 30.12
N GLN A 201 8.90 -22.73 31.12
CA GLN A 201 9.27 -23.20 32.46
C GLN A 201 9.88 -24.61 32.45
N GLU A 202 9.45 -25.46 31.52
CA GLU A 202 9.89 -26.86 31.40
C GLU A 202 11.17 -27.02 30.55
N TRP A 203 11.65 -25.96 29.89
CA TRP A 203 12.81 -26.07 28.98
C TRP A 203 14.10 -25.77 29.72
N PRO A 204 15.16 -26.58 29.52
CA PRO A 204 16.45 -26.35 30.17
C PRO A 204 17.15 -25.08 29.65
N GLU A 205 16.82 -24.65 28.43
CA GLU A 205 17.42 -23.49 27.76
C GLU A 205 16.42 -22.85 26.77
N PRO A 206 16.63 -21.58 26.38
CA PRO A 206 15.78 -20.91 25.42
C PRO A 206 15.85 -21.59 24.05
N ARG A 207 14.72 -21.64 23.34
CA ARG A 207 14.66 -22.25 22.00
C ARG A 207 14.12 -21.29 20.97
N ARG A 208 14.69 -21.38 19.76
CA ARG A 208 14.17 -20.68 18.58
C ARG A 208 12.86 -21.33 18.15
N VAL A 209 11.76 -20.59 18.22
CA VAL A 209 10.42 -21.07 17.86
C VAL A 209 9.68 -20.08 16.97
N LYS A 210 8.68 -20.58 16.23
CA LYS A 210 7.76 -19.73 15.48
C LYS A 210 6.67 -19.20 16.40
N MET A 211 6.79 -17.95 16.82
CA MET A 211 5.83 -17.27 17.67
C MET A 211 4.88 -16.42 16.83
N ALA A 212 3.61 -16.31 17.23
CA ALA A 212 2.69 -15.40 16.56
C ALA A 212 3.04 -13.96 16.95
N LEU A 213 3.37 -13.15 15.94
CA LEU A 213 3.61 -11.73 16.12
C LEU A 213 2.26 -11.01 16.29
N PHE A 214 1.32 -11.30 15.40
CA PHE A 214 -0.09 -10.92 15.57
C PHE A 214 -1.02 -11.96 14.95
N TYR A 215 -2.32 -11.81 15.22
CA TYR A 215 -3.40 -12.58 14.63
C TYR A 215 -4.34 -11.65 13.87
N PHE A 216 -4.79 -12.09 12.69
CA PHE A 216 -5.98 -11.54 12.06
C PHE A 216 -7.20 -12.37 12.50
N TYR A 217 -8.09 -11.72 13.25
CA TYR A 217 -9.37 -12.26 13.67
C TYR A 217 -10.40 -12.00 12.60
N ASN A 218 -10.98 -13.08 12.08
CA ASN A 218 -12.11 -13.08 11.16
C ASN A 218 -13.18 -14.03 11.72
N VAL A 219 -14.02 -13.50 12.60
CA VAL A 219 -15.21 -14.23 13.07
C VAL A 219 -16.45 -13.39 12.76
N PRO A 220 -17.63 -14.01 12.57
CA PRO A 220 -18.86 -13.26 12.38
C PRO A 220 -19.02 -12.22 13.50
N THR A 221 -19.28 -10.97 13.14
CA THR A 221 -19.37 -9.79 14.03
C THR A 221 -18.06 -9.24 14.59
N GLU A 222 -16.90 -9.83 14.28
CA GLU A 222 -15.64 -9.33 14.81
C GLU A 222 -14.46 -9.51 13.84
N TYR A 223 -13.98 -8.38 13.34
CA TYR A 223 -12.78 -8.27 12.53
C TYR A 223 -11.74 -7.46 13.29
N ALA A 224 -10.61 -8.07 13.62
CA ALA A 224 -9.63 -7.43 14.49
C ALA A 224 -8.19 -7.86 14.20
N ILE A 225 -7.26 -7.03 14.64
CA ILE A 225 -5.85 -7.42 14.80
C ILE A 225 -5.57 -7.59 16.28
N GLU A 226 -4.91 -8.68 16.67
CA GLU A 226 -4.55 -8.97 18.06
C GLU A 226 -3.07 -9.31 18.23
N PHE A 227 -2.48 -8.81 19.31
CA PHE A 227 -1.16 -9.21 19.81
C PHE A 227 -1.31 -9.93 21.14
N SER A 228 -0.74 -11.13 21.25
CA SER A 228 -0.84 -12.00 22.44
C SER A 228 0.11 -11.56 23.57
N VAL A 229 0.03 -10.28 23.96
CA VAL A 229 0.91 -9.65 24.96
C VAL A 229 0.71 -10.15 26.38
N GLY A 230 -0.39 -10.83 26.64
CA GLY A 230 -0.68 -11.54 27.88
C GLY A 230 -0.46 -13.05 27.80
N GLY A 231 -0.15 -13.56 26.59
CA GLY A 231 0.16 -14.95 26.33
C GLY A 231 1.60 -15.13 25.89
N GLN A 232 1.80 -15.41 24.61
CA GLN A 232 3.08 -15.93 24.07
C GLN A 232 4.27 -14.99 24.34
N TYR A 233 4.05 -13.69 24.26
CA TYR A 233 5.10 -12.70 24.47
C TYR A 233 5.69 -12.70 25.89
N GLN A 234 4.97 -13.20 26.91
CA GLN A 234 5.50 -13.29 28.28
C GLN A 234 6.70 -14.24 28.40
N SER A 235 6.80 -15.18 27.47
CA SER A 235 7.87 -16.18 27.41
C SER A 235 8.95 -15.84 26.38
N ALA A 236 8.87 -14.68 25.71
CA ALA A 236 9.88 -14.21 24.78
C ALA A 236 11.11 -13.71 25.56
N VAL A 237 12.29 -14.21 25.20
CA VAL A 237 13.54 -13.87 25.89
C VAL A 237 14.02 -12.49 25.44
N ALA A 238 14.43 -11.67 26.41
CA ALA A 238 15.04 -10.34 26.19
C ALA A 238 14.20 -9.37 25.33
N PHE A 239 12.88 -9.56 25.28
CA PHE A 239 11.95 -8.74 24.50
C PHE A 239 11.30 -7.64 25.36
N GLU A 240 11.27 -6.41 24.85
CA GLU A 240 10.73 -5.22 25.51
C GLU A 240 9.19 -5.17 25.46
N LEU A 241 8.55 -6.12 26.16
CA LEU A 241 7.09 -6.29 26.15
C LEU A 241 6.31 -5.05 26.64
N VAL A 242 6.86 -4.31 27.61
CA VAL A 242 6.22 -3.08 28.12
C VAL A 242 6.13 -2.03 27.01
N ARG A 243 7.24 -1.82 26.28
CA ARG A 243 7.29 -0.89 25.15
C ARG A 243 6.32 -1.27 24.05
N LEU A 244 6.20 -2.57 23.72
CA LEU A 244 5.22 -3.04 22.73
C LEU A 244 3.78 -2.68 23.17
N LYS A 245 3.43 -2.94 24.44
CA LYS A 245 2.08 -2.65 24.97
C LYS A 245 1.74 -1.17 24.87
N GLU A 246 2.65 -0.30 25.29
CA GLU A 246 2.45 1.16 25.24
C GLU A 246 2.21 1.64 23.81
N ARG A 247 3.04 1.20 22.85
CA ARG A 247 2.90 1.57 21.44
C ARG A 247 1.58 1.10 20.84
N LEU A 248 1.17 -0.13 21.11
CA LEU A 248 -0.12 -0.66 20.65
C LEU A 248 -1.29 0.14 21.22
N GLN A 249 -1.25 0.48 22.52
CA GLN A 249 -2.30 1.27 23.16
C GLN A 249 -2.40 2.70 22.62
N GLN A 250 -1.26 3.32 22.26
CA GLN A 250 -1.21 4.64 21.63
C GLN A 250 -1.92 4.67 20.28
N ILE A 251 -1.88 3.57 19.52
CA ILE A 251 -2.51 3.47 18.20
C ILE A 251 -3.93 2.86 18.24
N GLY A 252 -4.52 2.73 19.43
CA GLY A 252 -5.93 2.36 19.60
C GLY A 252 -6.20 0.93 20.06
N PHE A 253 -5.19 0.09 20.27
CA PHE A 253 -5.42 -1.25 20.81
C PHE A 253 -5.90 -1.17 22.27
N ARG A 254 -6.78 -2.11 22.64
CA ARG A 254 -7.35 -2.22 23.99
C ARG A 254 -7.19 -3.64 24.53
N PRO A 255 -6.94 -3.82 25.84
CA PRO A 255 -6.90 -5.14 26.45
C PRO A 255 -8.23 -5.87 26.32
N ARG A 256 -8.21 -7.15 25.98
CA ARG A 256 -9.41 -7.98 25.84
C ARG A 256 -9.17 -9.40 26.33
N GLY A 257 -10.25 -10.03 26.80
CA GLY A 257 -10.26 -11.42 27.24
C GLY A 257 -9.50 -11.66 28.56
N LYS A 258 -9.39 -12.93 28.94
CA LYS A 258 -8.79 -13.34 30.22
C LYS A 258 -7.30 -13.00 30.30
N ASN A 259 -6.58 -13.11 29.18
CA ASN A 259 -5.14 -12.84 29.13
C ASN A 259 -4.82 -11.35 29.02
N GLN A 260 -5.80 -10.47 28.83
CA GLN A 260 -5.58 -9.04 28.57
C GLN A 260 -4.71 -8.82 27.32
N ASP A 261 -4.92 -9.65 26.29
CA ASP A 261 -4.27 -9.49 25.00
C ASP A 261 -4.77 -8.19 24.33
N LEU A 262 -3.89 -7.52 23.59
CA LEU A 262 -4.20 -6.22 23.01
C LEU A 262 -4.83 -6.42 21.64
N ARG A 263 -6.06 -5.92 21.47
CA ARG A 263 -6.85 -6.06 20.24
C ARG A 263 -7.32 -4.71 19.72
N ALA A 264 -7.29 -4.53 18.41
CA ALA A 264 -7.90 -3.39 17.72
C ALA A 264 -9.03 -3.88 16.81
N ASP A 265 -10.24 -3.34 17.02
CA ASP A 265 -11.41 -3.60 16.20
C ASP A 265 -11.33 -2.83 14.89
N LEU A 266 -11.37 -3.53 13.76
CA LEU A 266 -11.23 -2.94 12.42
C LEU A 266 -12.50 -2.21 11.97
N HIS A 267 -13.64 -2.33 12.66
CA HIS A 267 -14.77 -1.42 12.42
C HIS A 267 -14.47 -0.01 12.92
N LEU A 268 -13.62 0.11 13.95
CA LEU A 268 -13.26 1.38 14.58
C LEU A 268 -11.92 1.92 14.07
N HIS A 269 -10.99 1.02 13.73
CA HIS A 269 -9.62 1.34 13.37
C HIS A 269 -9.25 0.75 12.01
N ASN A 270 -9.53 1.48 10.93
CA ASN A 270 -9.20 1.02 9.57
C ASN A 270 -8.74 2.12 8.62
N ASP A 271 -8.40 3.31 9.10
CA ASP A 271 -7.90 4.39 8.25
C ASP A 271 -6.42 4.18 7.85
N ALA A 272 -5.92 5.04 6.96
CA ALA A 272 -4.54 4.95 6.48
C ALA A 272 -3.50 5.23 7.59
N ALA A 273 -3.81 6.11 8.55
CA ALA A 273 -2.88 6.48 9.62
C ALA A 273 -2.71 5.31 10.60
N PHE A 274 -3.80 4.62 10.94
CA PHE A 274 -3.78 3.42 11.77
C PHE A 274 -2.91 2.33 11.15
N PHE A 275 -3.12 1.97 9.88
CA PHE A 275 -2.31 0.92 9.24
C PHE A 275 -0.84 1.31 9.06
N ALA A 276 -0.53 2.58 8.83
CA ALA A 276 0.86 3.06 8.79
C ALA A 276 1.54 2.92 10.15
N ALA A 277 0.88 3.36 11.24
CA ALA A 277 1.42 3.25 12.58
C ALA A 277 1.54 1.79 13.04
N LEU A 278 0.55 0.95 12.71
CA LEU A 278 0.56 -0.48 12.98
C LEU A 278 1.71 -1.19 12.24
N TRP A 279 1.98 -0.81 10.99
CA TRP A 279 3.12 -1.34 10.24
C TRP A 279 4.44 -1.06 10.97
N GLN A 280 4.65 0.16 11.46
CA GLN A 280 5.87 0.48 12.21
C GLN A 280 6.02 -0.37 13.47
N VAL A 281 4.93 -0.66 14.19
CA VAL A 281 4.97 -1.55 15.35
C VAL A 281 5.37 -2.96 14.96
N VAL A 282 4.80 -3.50 13.87
CA VAL A 282 5.12 -4.84 13.36
C VAL A 282 6.57 -4.95 12.92
N GLU A 283 7.05 -3.99 12.14
CA GLU A 283 8.42 -3.95 11.61
C GLU A 283 9.45 -3.91 12.74
N ASP A 284 9.29 -2.99 13.70
CA ASP A 284 10.20 -2.87 14.83
C ASP A 284 10.19 -4.13 15.71
N THR A 285 9.00 -4.71 15.95
CA THR A 285 8.88 -5.95 16.74
C THR A 285 9.60 -7.11 16.05
N GLN A 286 9.45 -7.20 14.73
CA GLN A 286 10.12 -8.24 13.94
C GLN A 286 11.64 -8.04 13.94
N GLN A 287 12.12 -6.81 13.82
CA GLN A 287 13.54 -6.49 13.88
C GLN A 287 14.12 -6.84 15.25
N GLU A 288 13.44 -6.50 16.34
CA GLU A 288 13.86 -6.84 17.70
C GLU A 288 14.01 -8.36 17.88
N PHE A 289 13.07 -9.16 17.35
CA PHE A 289 13.23 -10.61 17.35
C PHE A 289 14.44 -11.09 16.55
N GLN A 290 14.75 -10.47 15.42
CA GLN A 290 15.96 -10.84 14.65
C GLN A 290 17.23 -10.48 15.40
N ASP A 291 17.28 -9.30 16.02
CA ASP A 291 18.43 -8.82 16.78
C ASP A 291 18.72 -9.73 17.98
N ILE A 292 17.68 -10.18 18.69
CA ILE A 292 17.80 -11.15 19.79
C ILE A 292 18.28 -12.51 19.30
N LEU A 293 17.81 -12.97 18.13
CA LEU A 293 18.23 -14.25 17.54
C LEU A 293 19.66 -14.24 17.01
N ALA A 294 20.25 -13.06 16.78
CA ALA A 294 21.60 -12.91 16.26
C ALA A 294 22.69 -12.83 17.35
N GLN A 295 22.30 -12.68 18.61
CA GLN A 295 23.17 -12.68 19.79
C GLN A 295 23.53 -14.10 20.23
#